data_AF-A0A3B9AKK9-F1
#
_entry.id   AF-A0A3B9AKK9-F1
#
_cell.length_a   1.000
_cell.length_b   1.000
_cell.length_c   1.000
_cell.angle_alpha   90.00
_cell.angle_beta   90.00
_cell.angle_gamma   90.00
#
_symmetry.space_group_name_H-M   'P 1'
#
loop_
_entity.id
_entity.type
_entity.pdbx_description
1 polymer ?
#
loop_
_entity_poly.entity_id
_entity_poly.type
_entity_poly.pdbx_seq_one_letter_code
_entity_poly.pdbx_strand_id
1 'polypeptide(L)'
;MWAKDDAGNVSHCQSTVIVQDVIGNCDPGIAIQYRNPLNAGIDSVYAQISGFNCLSDTFERELFSQTLSCCESWGVGFYSEFGVISPTPGYETSITPRKNDQPLNGVTTYDLSLISKHILGLEPLASPL
;
A
#
# COMPACT_ATOMS: atom_id res chain seq x y z
N MET A 1 30.47 -4.76 20.04
CA MET A 1 31.76 -4.12 20.34
C MET A 1 32.77 -5.20 20.69
N TRP A 2 33.93 -5.19 20.05
CA TRP A 2 34.98 -6.19 20.27
C TRP A 2 36.10 -5.57 21.10
N ALA A 3 36.55 -6.27 22.13
CA ALA A 3 37.70 -5.89 22.93
C ALA A 3 38.74 -7.01 22.91
N LYS A 4 40.00 -6.64 22.76
CA LYS A 4 41.15 -7.55 22.82
C LYS A 4 42.07 -7.09 23.94
N ASP A 5 42.41 -7.99 24.85
CA ASP A 5 43.38 -7.69 25.90
C ASP A 5 44.84 -7.82 25.40
N ASP A 6 45.79 -7.40 26.24
CA ASP A 6 47.22 -7.44 25.92
C ASP A 6 47.76 -8.89 25.82
N ALA A 7 47.09 -9.85 26.46
CA ALA A 7 47.39 -11.28 26.35
C ALA A 7 46.83 -11.91 25.06
N GLY A 8 46.09 -11.16 24.27
CA GLY A 8 45.55 -11.58 22.98
C GLY A 8 44.17 -12.23 23.03
N ASN A 9 43.54 -12.31 24.19
CA ASN A 9 42.17 -12.82 24.34
C ASN A 9 41.18 -11.81 23.78
N VAL A 10 40.15 -12.31 23.10
CA VAL A 10 39.14 -11.47 22.46
C VAL A 10 37.77 -11.81 23.05
N SER A 11 37.03 -10.78 23.44
CA SER A 11 35.65 -10.90 23.89
C SER A 11 34.75 -9.93 23.14
N HIS A 12 33.48 -10.32 22.96
CA HIS A 12 32.48 -9.52 22.29
C HIS A 12 31.35 -9.16 23.26
N CYS A 13 30.99 -7.87 23.30
CA CYS A 13 29.80 -7.38 23.99
C CYS A 13 28.81 -6.80 22.98
N GLN A 14 27.55 -7.24 23.04
CA GLN A 14 26.44 -6.64 22.31
C GLN A 14 25.64 -5.75 23.27
N SER A 15 25.37 -4.51 22.85
CA SER A 15 24.46 -3.61 23.55
C SER A 15 23.36 -3.21 22.56
N THR A 16 22.12 -3.22 23.02
CA THR A 16 20.98 -2.74 22.23
C THR A 16 20.84 -1.24 22.48
N VAL A 17 20.68 -0.46 21.41
CA VAL A 17 20.27 0.95 21.48
C VAL A 17 18.82 1.01 21.02
N ILE A 18 17.95 1.60 21.84
CA ILE A 18 16.54 1.79 21.50
C ILE A 18 16.33 3.30 21.37
N VAL A 19 15.89 3.73 20.19
CA VAL A 19 15.48 5.11 19.94
C VAL A 19 13.99 5.21 20.24
N GLN A 20 13.60 6.19 21.07
CA GLN A 20 12.20 6.45 21.41
C GLN A 20 11.86 7.90 21.07
N ASP A 21 10.66 8.11 20.55
CA ASP A 21 10.08 9.44 20.38
C ASP A 21 8.87 9.60 21.32
N VAL A 22 9.14 10.08 22.52
CA VAL A 22 8.12 10.19 23.58
C VAL A 22 7.19 11.38 23.36
N ILE A 23 7.62 12.39 22.58
CA ILE A 23 6.89 13.65 22.37
C ILE A 23 6.12 13.64 21.04
N GLY A 24 6.33 12.64 20.18
CA GLY A 24 5.62 12.53 18.90
C GLY A 24 6.17 13.50 17.84
N ASN A 25 7.44 13.87 17.91
CA ASN A 25 8.08 14.71 16.88
C ASN A 25 8.31 13.95 15.56
N CYS A 26 8.38 12.63 15.66
CA CYS A 26 8.53 11.68 14.59
C CYS A 26 7.16 11.41 13.98
N ASP A 27 6.57 12.45 13.37
CA ASP A 27 5.23 12.37 12.78
C ASP A 27 5.21 12.86 11.32
N PRO A 28 5.91 12.18 10.41
CA PRO A 28 5.84 12.52 9.00
C PRO A 28 4.49 12.08 8.44
N GLY A 29 3.75 13.05 7.89
CA GLY A 29 2.50 12.81 7.19
C GLY A 29 2.73 12.36 5.75
N ILE A 30 1.92 11.42 5.30
CA ILE A 30 1.77 11.10 3.87
C ILE A 30 0.37 11.46 3.40
N ALA A 31 0.28 12.02 2.20
CA ALA A 31 -0.96 12.21 1.48
C ALA A 31 -0.82 11.63 0.07
N ILE A 32 -1.76 10.76 -0.30
CA ILE A 32 -1.79 10.10 -1.61
C ILE A 32 -3.13 10.42 -2.25
N GLN A 33 -3.08 10.77 -3.54
CA GLN A 33 -4.28 11.07 -4.30
C GLN A 33 -4.25 10.36 -5.64
N TYR A 34 -5.25 9.49 -5.85
CA TYR A 34 -5.45 8.78 -7.10
C TYR A 34 -6.41 9.58 -7.98
N ARG A 35 -5.92 10.05 -9.14
CA ARG A 35 -6.72 10.80 -10.11
C ARG A 35 -6.65 10.17 -11.49
N ASN A 36 -7.76 10.27 -12.22
CA ASN A 36 -7.80 9.96 -13.64
C ASN A 36 -7.27 11.14 -14.48
N PRO A 37 -7.12 11.00 -15.81
CA PRO A 37 -6.67 12.08 -16.69
C PRO A 37 -7.58 13.32 -16.72
N LEU A 38 -8.82 13.22 -16.21
CA LEU A 38 -9.78 14.32 -16.08
C LEU A 38 -9.75 14.95 -14.68
N ASN A 39 -8.74 14.65 -13.86
CA ASN A 39 -8.58 15.07 -12.47
C ASN A 39 -9.66 14.59 -11.48
N ALA A 40 -10.54 13.66 -11.87
CA ALA A 40 -11.50 13.06 -10.96
C ALA A 40 -10.83 11.99 -10.09
N GLY A 41 -11.25 11.91 -8.83
CA GLY A 41 -10.79 10.90 -7.86
C GLY A 41 -11.14 9.48 -8.30
N ILE A 42 -10.23 8.54 -8.09
CA ILE A 42 -10.44 7.12 -8.41
C ILE A 42 -10.78 6.36 -7.13
N ASP A 43 -11.96 5.74 -7.10
CA ASP A 43 -12.44 4.95 -5.96
C ASP A 43 -11.84 3.54 -5.92
N SER A 44 -11.92 2.89 -4.76
CA SER A 44 -11.56 1.49 -4.55
C SER A 44 -10.13 1.14 -4.96
N VAL A 45 -9.22 2.13 -4.85
CA VAL A 45 -7.78 1.93 -4.99
C VAL A 45 -7.20 1.62 -3.62
N TYR A 46 -6.18 0.79 -3.55
CA TYR A 46 -5.36 0.63 -2.36
C TYR A 46 -3.89 0.70 -2.74
N ALA A 47 -3.03 1.15 -1.83
CA ALA A 47 -1.59 1.12 -2.03
C ALA A 47 -0.95 0.13 -1.08
N GLN A 48 -0.09 -0.72 -1.61
CA GLN A 48 0.90 -1.39 -0.80
C GLN A 48 2.09 -0.45 -0.65
N ILE A 49 2.42 -0.15 0.60
CA ILE A 49 3.51 0.75 0.95
C ILE A 49 4.54 -0.01 1.75
N SER A 50 5.81 0.18 1.40
CA SER A 50 6.93 -0.25 2.21
C SER A 50 8.01 0.83 2.26
N GLY A 51 8.74 0.87 3.37
CA GLY A 51 9.79 1.84 3.56
C GLY A 51 10.24 1.91 5.00
N PHE A 52 10.64 3.12 5.40
CA PHE A 52 11.14 3.40 6.75
C PHE A 52 10.29 4.48 7.41
N ASN A 53 10.02 4.30 8.69
CA ASN A 53 9.52 5.39 9.52
C ASN A 53 10.67 6.30 9.95
N CYS A 54 10.33 7.40 10.62
CA CYS A 54 11.30 8.39 11.08
C CYS A 54 12.18 7.91 12.25
N LEU A 55 11.88 6.74 12.84
CA LEU A 55 12.75 6.02 13.80
C LEU A 55 13.71 5.05 13.09
N SER A 56 13.76 5.10 11.75
CA SER A 56 14.55 4.20 10.90
C SER A 56 14.15 2.72 11.02
N ASP A 57 12.92 2.43 11.44
CA ASP A 57 12.37 1.08 11.42
C ASP A 57 11.68 0.82 10.08
N THR A 58 11.82 -0.42 9.58
CA THR A 58 11.16 -0.86 8.37
C THR A 58 9.68 -1.11 8.63
N PHE A 59 8.82 -0.73 7.69
CA PHE A 59 7.41 -1.07 7.77
C PHE A 59 6.87 -1.49 6.39
N GLU A 60 5.80 -2.27 6.42
CA GLU A 60 5.01 -2.64 5.26
C GLU A 60 3.52 -2.60 5.64
N ARG A 61 2.69 -1.94 4.82
CA ARG A 61 1.26 -1.76 5.10
C ARG A 61 0.45 -1.66 3.80
N GLU A 62 -0.78 -2.14 3.84
CA GLU A 62 -1.79 -1.84 2.83
C GLU A 62 -2.68 -0.69 3.27
N LEU A 63 -2.79 0.32 2.41
CA LEU A 63 -3.59 1.53 2.62
C LEU A 63 -4.80 1.52 1.71
N PHE A 64 -5.98 1.55 2.30
CA PHE A 64 -7.23 1.56 1.55
C PHE A 64 -7.67 3.00 1.29
N SER A 65 -7.93 3.37 0.03
CA SER A 65 -8.56 4.66 -0.32
C SER A 65 -10.08 4.66 -0.11
N GLN A 66 -10.61 3.71 0.68
CA GLN A 66 -11.97 3.80 1.17
C GLN A 66 -12.01 5.00 2.10
N THR A 67 -12.57 6.12 1.63
CA THR A 67 -12.79 7.40 2.32
C THR A 67 -12.51 7.31 3.82
N LEU A 68 -11.25 7.40 4.24
CA LEU A 68 -10.93 7.26 5.65
C LEU A 68 -11.39 8.55 6.33
N SER A 69 -12.26 8.35 7.31
CA SER A 69 -13.10 9.31 8.04
C SER A 69 -12.43 10.62 8.55
N CYS A 70 -11.12 10.78 8.41
CA CYS A 70 -10.42 12.00 8.81
C CYS A 70 -10.63 13.17 7.83
N CYS A 71 -10.99 12.85 6.58
CA CYS A 71 -10.61 13.67 5.45
C CYS A 71 -11.63 13.60 4.29
N GLU A 72 -12.91 13.41 4.60
CA GLU A 72 -14.04 13.38 3.64
C GLU A 72 -14.08 14.59 2.70
N SER A 73 -13.53 15.74 3.14
CA SER A 73 -13.50 16.98 2.35
C SER A 73 -12.54 16.94 1.14
N TRP A 74 -11.65 15.95 1.04
CA TRP A 74 -10.67 15.84 -0.05
C TRP A 74 -11.15 15.00 -1.24
N GLY A 75 -12.32 14.38 -1.09
CA GLY A 75 -12.99 13.61 -2.13
C GLY A 75 -12.45 12.20 -2.33
N VAL A 76 -13.04 11.50 -3.31
CA VAL A 76 -12.75 10.11 -3.65
C VAL A 76 -11.27 9.91 -4.03
N GLY A 77 -10.68 8.78 -3.64
CA GLY A 77 -9.31 8.43 -4.00
C GLY A 77 -8.23 9.20 -3.22
N PHE A 78 -8.60 9.86 -2.12
CA PHE A 78 -7.67 10.51 -1.20
C PHE A 78 -7.38 9.62 0.01
N TYR A 79 -6.11 9.56 0.39
CA TYR A 79 -5.63 8.90 1.60
C TYR A 79 -4.65 9.82 2.32
N SER A 80 -4.75 9.94 3.65
CA SER A 80 -3.72 10.59 4.46
C SER A 80 -3.57 9.92 5.82
N GLU A 81 -2.33 9.76 6.27
CA GLU A 81 -1.98 9.23 7.59
C GLU A 81 -0.69 9.88 8.09
N PHE A 82 -0.53 9.84 9.40
CA PHE A 82 0.56 10.40 10.20
C PHE A 82 1.45 9.25 10.73
N GLY A 83 2.75 9.49 10.90
CA GLY A 83 3.69 8.54 11.49
C GLY A 83 4.12 7.35 10.63
N VAL A 84 3.88 7.38 9.32
CA VAL A 84 4.00 6.16 8.48
C VAL A 84 5.28 6.14 7.64
N ILE A 85 5.49 7.16 6.79
CA ILE A 85 6.65 7.23 5.88
C ILE A 85 7.52 8.41 6.27
N SER A 86 8.81 8.15 6.47
CA SER A 86 9.81 9.20 6.47
C SER A 86 10.60 9.17 5.16
N PRO A 87 10.41 10.12 4.24
CA PRO A 87 11.25 10.24 3.05
C PRO A 87 12.60 10.83 3.49
N THR A 88 13.45 9.99 4.08
CA THR A 88 14.79 10.38 4.52
C THR A 88 15.79 10.12 3.39
N PRO A 89 16.70 11.07 3.05
CA PRO A 89 17.73 10.83 2.05
C PRO A 89 18.52 9.55 2.33
N GLY A 90 18.63 8.68 1.32
CA GLY A 90 19.31 7.39 1.44
C GLY A 90 18.42 6.21 1.84
N TYR A 91 17.13 6.45 2.11
CA TYR A 91 16.13 5.41 2.35
C TYR A 91 15.12 5.39 1.19
N GLU A 92 14.88 4.20 0.66
CA GLU A 92 13.92 3.98 -0.41
C GLU A 92 12.53 3.68 0.15
N THR A 93 11.50 4.29 -0.43
CA THR A 93 10.10 4.02 -0.12
C THR A 93 9.39 3.56 -1.39
N SER A 94 8.69 2.43 -1.31
CA SER A 94 7.90 1.90 -2.41
C SER A 94 6.42 2.16 -2.16
N ILE A 95 5.73 2.67 -3.17
CA ILE A 95 4.28 2.86 -3.18
C ILE A 95 3.76 2.17 -4.44
N THR A 96 3.07 1.06 -4.25
CA THR A 96 2.50 0.26 -5.35
C THR A 96 0.99 0.36 -5.32
N PRO A 97 0.36 1.19 -6.18
CA PRO A 97 -1.08 1.27 -6.27
C PRO A 97 -1.66 -0.01 -6.89
N ARG A 98 -2.81 -0.44 -6.38
CA ARG A 98 -3.61 -1.54 -6.90
C ARG A 98 -5.07 -1.16 -6.91
N LYS A 99 -5.75 -1.61 -7.96
CA LYS A 99 -7.20 -1.51 -8.11
C LYS A 99 -7.68 -2.85 -8.61
N ASN A 100 -8.61 -3.47 -7.90
CA ASN A 100 -9.23 -4.72 -8.32
C ASN A 100 -10.74 -4.57 -8.21
N ASP A 101 -11.38 -4.25 -9.33
CA ASP A 101 -12.83 -4.10 -9.41
C ASP A 101 -13.55 -5.42 -9.64
N GLN A 102 -12.83 -6.55 -9.64
CA GLN A 102 -13.35 -7.86 -10.01
C GLN A 102 -14.30 -7.75 -11.22
N PRO A 103 -13.82 -7.28 -12.39
CA PRO A 103 -14.67 -6.85 -13.51
C PRO A 103 -15.61 -7.95 -14.03
N LEU A 104 -15.30 -9.20 -13.68
CA LEU A 104 -16.11 -10.35 -14.03
C LEU A 104 -17.41 -10.41 -13.22
N ASN A 105 -17.53 -9.85 -12.01
CA ASN A 105 -18.78 -9.91 -11.20
C ASN A 105 -19.41 -11.32 -11.14
N GLY A 106 -18.61 -12.38 -11.15
CA GLY A 106 -19.10 -13.77 -11.21
C GLY A 106 -19.33 -14.35 -12.62
N VAL A 107 -19.11 -13.58 -13.68
CA VAL A 107 -19.07 -14.04 -15.08
C VAL A 107 -17.88 -14.98 -15.27
N THR A 108 -18.18 -16.20 -15.68
CA THR A 108 -17.19 -17.24 -15.95
C THR A 108 -16.75 -17.22 -17.43
N THR A 109 -15.68 -17.94 -17.75
CA THR A 109 -15.27 -18.17 -19.15
C THR A 109 -16.34 -18.91 -19.95
N TYR A 110 -17.19 -19.70 -19.30
CA TYR A 110 -18.31 -20.37 -19.93
C TYR A 110 -19.37 -19.37 -20.40
N ASP A 111 -19.73 -18.39 -19.55
CA ASP A 111 -20.69 -17.33 -19.89
C ASP A 111 -20.19 -16.49 -21.07
N LEU A 112 -18.88 -16.16 -21.08
CA LEU A 112 -18.25 -15.48 -22.23
C LEU A 112 -18.37 -16.31 -23.52
N SER A 113 -18.28 -17.64 -23.44
CA SER A 113 -18.42 -18.52 -24.59
C SER A 113 -19.86 -18.56 -25.12
N LEU A 114 -20.86 -18.56 -24.22
CA LEU A 114 -22.27 -18.54 -24.58
C LEU A 114 -22.66 -17.21 -25.23
N ILE A 115 -22.20 -16.08 -24.66
CA ILE A 115 -22.39 -14.75 -25.26
C ILE A 115 -21.77 -14.71 -26.67
N SER A 116 -20.57 -15.27 -26.84
CA SER A 116 -19.89 -15.31 -28.14
C SER A 116 -20.69 -16.12 -29.18
N LYS A 117 -21.20 -17.29 -28.80
CA LYS A 117 -22.04 -18.11 -29.68
C LYS A 117 -23.36 -17.43 -30.05
N HIS A 118 -23.95 -16.69 -29.11
CA HIS A 118 -25.17 -15.93 -29.36
C HIS A 118 -24.96 -14.79 -30.36
N ILE A 119 -23.89 -14.00 -30.20
CA ILE A 119 -23.54 -12.92 -31.14
C ILE A 119 -23.28 -13.46 -32.55
N LEU A 120 -22.66 -14.65 -32.65
CA LEU A 120 -22.40 -15.32 -33.93
C LEU A 120 -23.63 -16.05 -34.51
N GLY A 121 -24.76 -16.06 -33.81
CA GLY A 121 -26.00 -16.73 -34.25
C GLY A 121 -25.93 -18.25 -34.23
N LEU A 122 -24.98 -18.84 -33.50
CA LEU A 122 -24.78 -20.29 -33.42
C LEU A 122 -25.72 -20.96 -32.41
N GLU A 123 -25.93 -20.34 -31.25
CA GLU A 123 -26.82 -20.83 -30.20
C GLU A 123 -27.54 -19.62 -29.54
N PRO A 124 -28.87 -19.66 -29.33
CA PRO A 124 -29.60 -18.58 -28.66
C PRO A 124 -29.29 -18.54 -27.15
N LEU A 125 -29.13 -17.34 -26.58
CA LEU A 125 -28.96 -17.15 -25.14
C LEU A 125 -30.33 -17.28 -24.45
N ALA A 126 -30.62 -18.46 -23.92
CA ALA A 126 -31.91 -18.74 -23.28
C ALA A 126 -31.96 -18.17 -21.85
N SER A 127 -32.15 -16.84 -21.74
CA SER A 127 -32.35 -16.11 -20.47
C SER A 127 -31.12 -16.09 -19.52
N PRO A 128 -30.93 -15.05 -18.67
CA PRO A 128 -29.95 -15.16 -17.61
C PRO A 128 -30.42 -16.24 -16.64
N LEU A 129 -29.50 -17.11 -16.21
CA LEU A 129 -29.69 -17.94 -15.02
C LEU A 129 -29.79 -17.05 -13.78
#